data_AF-X1U9F0-F1
#
_entry.id   AF-X1U9F0-F1
#
_cell.length_a   1.000
_cell.length_b   1.000
_cell.length_c   1.000
_cell.angle_alpha   90.00
_cell.angle_beta   90.00
_cell.angle_gamma   90.00
#
_symmetry.space_group_name_H-M   'P 1'
#
loop_
_entity.id
_entity.type
_entity.pdbx_description
1 polymer ?
#
loop_
_entity_poly.entity_id
_entity_poly.type
_entity_poly.pdbx_seq_one_letter_code
_entity_poly.pdbx_strand_id
1 'polypeptide(L)'
;KENKPITRCRAWQLVSSWCREVGIKGRVGTHTIRKTAGYHMRMVGVPIEIIREVLGQKDMQVTKRYIGITDDEVTKVIKNFNL
;
A
#
# COMPACT_ATOMS: atom_id res chain seq x y z
N LYS A 1 6.73 35.15 3.09
CA LYS A 1 6.60 33.88 2.32
C LYS A 1 5.19 33.37 2.53
N GLU A 2 4.41 33.19 1.46
CA GLU A 2 3.05 32.66 1.55
C GLU A 2 3.06 31.17 1.88
N ASN A 3 2.08 30.72 2.67
CA ASN A 3 1.88 29.31 2.99
C ASN A 3 1.28 28.59 1.76
N LYS A 4 2.11 27.81 1.05
CA LYS A 4 1.71 27.06 -0.15
C LYS A 4 1.76 25.55 0.11
N PRO A 5 0.87 24.76 -0.51
CA PRO A 5 0.93 23.31 -0.43
C PRO A 5 2.30 22.76 -0.81
N ILE A 6 2.75 21.72 -0.12
CA ILE A 6 3.99 21.02 -0.48
C ILE A 6 3.85 20.33 -1.84
N THR A 7 4.93 20.30 -2.60
CA THR A 7 4.96 19.54 -3.86
C THR A 7 5.05 18.03 -3.59
N ARG A 8 4.58 17.22 -4.53
CA ARG A 8 4.75 15.75 -4.48
C ARG A 8 6.21 15.34 -4.29
N CYS A 9 7.13 16.02 -4.98
CA CYS A 9 8.56 15.75 -4.86
C CYS A 9 9.06 16.04 -3.44
N ARG A 10 8.64 17.17 -2.85
CA ARG A 10 9.01 17.53 -1.48
C ARG A 10 8.49 16.51 -0.47
N ALA A 11 7.24 16.07 -0.61
CA ALA A 11 6.68 15.02 0.24
C ALA A 11 7.49 13.71 0.15
N TRP A 12 7.87 13.30 -1.05
CA TRP A 12 8.71 12.10 -1.24
C TRP A 12 10.10 12.23 -0.60
N GLN A 13 10.75 13.40 -0.76
CA GLN A 13 12.05 13.68 -0.14
C GLN A 13 12.00 13.62 1.38
N LEU A 14 10.97 14.24 1.99
CA LEU A 14 10.77 14.24 3.43
C LEU A 14 10.60 12.82 3.98
N VAL A 15 9.67 12.05 3.40
CA VAL A 15 9.44 10.65 3.78
C VAL A 15 10.72 9.82 3.63
N SER A 16 11.43 9.96 2.50
CA SER A 16 12.66 9.21 2.27
C SER A 16 13.77 9.57 3.27
N SER A 17 13.86 10.84 3.68
CA SER A 17 14.79 11.31 4.72
C SER A 17 14.46 10.67 6.06
N TRP A 18 13.21 10.79 6.51
CA TRP A 18 12.79 10.24 7.80
C TRP A 18 13.00 8.73 7.88
N CYS A 19 12.66 7.99 6.82
CA CYS A 19 12.92 6.56 6.75
C CYS A 19 14.41 6.23 6.89
N ARG A 20 15.30 7.01 6.26
CA ARG A 20 16.74 6.82 6.39
C ARG A 20 17.25 7.11 7.80
N GLU A 21 16.74 8.17 8.43
CA GLU A 21 17.10 8.57 9.79
C GLU A 21 16.77 7.48 10.83
N VAL A 22 15.65 6.77 10.65
CA VAL A 22 15.25 5.66 11.53
C VAL A 22 15.81 4.29 11.08
N GLY A 23 16.74 4.26 10.11
CA GLY A 23 17.41 3.04 9.68
C GLY A 23 16.60 2.13 8.73
N ILE A 24 15.47 2.60 8.18
CA ILE A 24 14.72 1.86 7.17
C ILE A 24 15.51 1.88 5.85
N LYS A 25 15.92 0.70 5.41
CA LYS A 25 16.67 0.49 4.17
C LYS A 25 15.74 0.38 2.96
N GLY A 26 16.25 0.79 1.80
CA GLY A 26 15.54 0.66 0.51
C GLY A 26 14.78 1.92 0.09
N ARG A 27 14.00 1.80 -0.99
CA ARG A 27 13.29 2.93 -1.61
C ARG A 27 11.89 3.10 -1.01
N VAL A 28 11.82 3.81 0.12
CA VAL A 28 10.56 4.15 0.78
C VAL A 28 10.10 5.56 0.41
N GLY A 29 8.82 5.69 0.10
CA GLY A 29 8.20 6.97 -0.23
C GLY A 29 6.68 6.92 -0.03
N THR A 30 6.00 7.95 -0.50
CA THR A 30 4.53 8.12 -0.33
C THR A 30 3.71 6.95 -0.87
N HIS A 31 4.09 6.35 -2.01
CA HIS A 31 3.42 5.17 -2.54
C HIS A 31 3.68 3.91 -1.71
N THR A 32 4.88 3.76 -1.13
CA THR A 32 5.20 2.64 -0.24
C THR A 32 4.32 2.69 1.00
N ILE A 33 4.18 3.87 1.61
CA ILE A 33 3.28 4.09 2.75
C ILE A 33 1.85 3.73 2.39
N ARG A 34 1.35 4.15 1.22
CA ARG A 34 -0.01 3.80 0.76
C ARG A 34 -0.21 2.29 0.63
N LYS A 35 0.79 1.55 0.12
CA LYS A 35 0.74 0.08 0.06
C LYS A 35 0.71 -0.53 1.46
N THR A 36 1.59 -0.07 2.34
CA THR A 36 1.64 -0.51 3.75
C THR A 36 0.31 -0.33 4.45
N ALA A 37 -0.36 0.82 4.29
CA ALA A 37 -1.68 1.06 4.86
C ALA A 37 -2.73 0.06 4.34
N GLY A 38 -2.80 -0.15 3.03
CA GLY A 38 -3.72 -1.13 2.44
C GLY A 38 -3.43 -2.56 2.89
N TYR A 39 -2.16 -2.94 3.00
CA TYR A 39 -1.74 -4.24 3.52
C TYR A 39 -2.20 -4.44 4.98
N HIS A 40 -2.02 -3.45 5.85
CA HIS A 40 -2.49 -3.55 7.23
C HIS A 40 -4.02 -3.63 7.34
N MET A 41 -4.77 -2.91 6.51
CA MET A 41 -6.24 -3.03 6.44
C MET A 41 -6.66 -4.46 6.07
N ARG A 42 -5.96 -5.08 5.10
CA ARG A 42 -6.18 -6.49 4.76
C ARG A 42 -5.89 -7.42 5.94
N MET A 43 -4.77 -7.21 6.65
CA MET A 43 -4.36 -8.07 7.77
C MET A 43 -5.37 -8.07 8.93
N VAL A 44 -6.10 -6.97 9.14
CA VAL A 44 -7.17 -6.89 10.16
C VAL A 44 -8.53 -7.36 9.62
N GLY A 45 -8.60 -7.85 8.38
CA GLY A 45 -9.81 -8.45 7.80
C GLY A 45 -10.75 -7.46 7.09
N VAL A 46 -10.29 -6.26 6.74
CA VAL A 46 -11.14 -5.32 5.97
C VAL A 46 -11.40 -5.90 4.56
N PRO A 47 -12.66 -5.93 4.08
CA PRO A 47 -12.98 -6.37 2.72
C PRO A 47 -12.25 -5.53 1.66
N ILE A 48 -11.80 -6.17 0.59
CA ILE A 48 -10.97 -5.53 -0.44
C ILE A 48 -11.71 -4.38 -1.15
N GLU A 49 -13.04 -4.46 -1.25
CA GLU A 49 -13.91 -3.44 -1.82
C GLU A 49 -13.85 -2.14 -1.01
N ILE A 50 -13.83 -2.27 0.31
CA ILE A 50 -13.71 -1.13 1.24
C ILE A 50 -12.29 -0.57 1.18
N ILE A 51 -11.26 -1.43 1.14
CA ILE A 51 -9.88 -0.99 0.98
C ILE A 51 -9.71 -0.20 -0.32
N ARG A 52 -10.31 -0.66 -1.43
CA ARG A 52 -10.27 0.03 -2.73
C ARG A 52 -10.86 1.43 -2.62
N GLU A 53 -12.01 1.57 -1.96
CA GLU A 53 -12.69 2.85 -1.76
C GLU A 53 -11.84 3.81 -0.92
N VAL A 54 -11.28 3.31 0.19
CA VAL A 54 -10.36 4.09 1.06
C VAL A 54 -9.11 4.54 0.30
N LEU A 55 -8.58 3.71 -0.61
CA LEU A 55 -7.42 4.05 -1.43
C LEU A 55 -7.76 4.91 -2.65
N GLY A 56 -9.04 5.12 -2.96
CA GLY A 56 -9.52 5.90 -4.10
C GLY A 56 -9.14 5.31 -5.46
N GLN A 57 -8.99 3.98 -5.54
CA GLN A 57 -8.56 3.31 -6.77
C GLN A 57 -9.77 2.84 -7.60
N LYS A 58 -9.74 3.09 -8.91
CA LYS A 58 -10.82 2.67 -9.81
C LYS A 58 -10.75 1.18 -10.17
N ASP A 59 -9.55 0.63 -10.22
CA ASP A 59 -9.28 -0.74 -10.66
C ASP A 59 -8.88 -1.63 -9.48
N MET A 60 -9.64 -2.70 -9.27
CA MET A 60 -9.40 -3.70 -8.24
C MET A 60 -8.04 -4.40 -8.41
N GLN A 61 -7.54 -4.54 -9.64
CA GLN A 61 -6.22 -5.13 -9.91
C GLN A 61 -5.08 -4.25 -9.39
N VAL A 62 -5.29 -2.94 -9.31
CA VAL A 62 -4.33 -2.03 -8.67
C VAL A 62 -4.36 -2.25 -7.15
N THR A 63 -5.54 -2.44 -6.56
CA THR A 63 -5.69 -2.69 -5.12
C THR A 63 -5.06 -4.01 -4.70
N LYS A 64 -5.32 -5.10 -5.44
CA LYS A 64 -4.69 -6.42 -5.23
C LYS A 64 -3.16 -6.31 -5.20
N ARG A 65 -2.57 -5.60 -6.16
CA ARG A 65 -1.12 -5.33 -6.21
C ARG A 65 -0.61 -4.50 -5.03
N TYR A 66 -1.41 -3.57 -4.51
CA TYR A 66 -1.03 -2.74 -3.37
C TYR A 66 -1.04 -3.50 -2.04
N ILE A 67 -1.94 -4.48 -1.89
CA ILE A 67 -2.11 -5.27 -0.65
C ILE A 67 -1.48 -6.66 -0.73
N GLY A 68 -0.72 -6.93 -1.80
CA GLY A 68 0.07 -8.15 -1.96
C GLY A 68 -0.77 -9.43 -2.13
N ILE A 69 -1.96 -9.35 -2.73
CA ILE A 69 -2.68 -10.55 -3.16
C ILE A 69 -1.97 -11.07 -4.41
N THR A 70 -1.35 -12.24 -4.29
CA THR A 70 -0.67 -12.92 -5.40
C THR A 70 -1.50 -14.09 -5.91
N ASP A 71 -1.26 -14.49 -7.16
CA ASP A 71 -1.91 -15.68 -7.75
C ASP A 71 -1.57 -16.98 -6.99
N ASP A 72 -0.43 -16.99 -6.27
CA ASP A 72 -0.02 -18.09 -5.40
C ASP A 72 -0.96 -18.27 -4.20
N GLU A 73 -1.42 -17.17 -3.58
CA GLU A 73 -2.41 -17.25 -2.49
C GLU A 73 -3.73 -17.80 -3.00
N VAL A 74 -4.17 -17.38 -4.19
CA VAL A 74 -5.40 -17.90 -4.82
C VAL A 74 -5.27 -19.41 -5.07
N THR A 75 -4.13 -19.83 -5.63
CA THR A 75 -3.85 -21.25 -5.88
C THR A 75 -3.84 -22.07 -4.59
N LYS A 76 -3.28 -21.53 -3.51
CA LYS A 76 -3.26 -22.17 -2.19
C LYS A 76 -4.66 -22.34 -1.61
N VAL A 77 -5.52 -21.32 -1.74
CA VAL A 77 -6.93 -21.40 -1.31
C VAL A 77 -7.66 -22.50 -2.09
N ILE A 78 -7.49 -22.57 -3.42
CA ILE A 78 -8.13 -23.60 -4.24
C ILE A 78 -7.66 -25.01 -3.84
N LYS A 79 -6.34 -25.21 -3.65
CA LYS A 79 -5.79 -26.50 -3.19
C LYS A 79 -6.34 -26.93 -1.83
N ASN A 80 -6.53 -25.99 -0.92
CA ASN A 80 -7.09 -26.25 0.41
C ASN A 80 -8.61 -26.44 0.39
N PHE A 81 -9.30 -25.94 -0.64
CA PHE A 81 -10.75 -26.03 -0.79
C PHE A 81 -11.19 -27.32 -1.50
N ASN A 82 -10.34 -27.89 -2.35
CA ASN A 82 -10.53 -29.25 -2.86
C ASN A 82 -10.35 -30.25 -1.71
N LEU A 83 -11.45 -30.51 -1.00
CA LEU A 83 -11.67 -31.65 -0.12
C LEU A 83 -11.52 -32.97 -0.91
#